data_AF-A0A7C5WZ17-F1
#
_entry.id   AF-A0A7C5WZ17-F1
#
_cell.length_a   1.000
_cell.length_b   1.000
_cell.length_c   1.000
_cell.angle_alpha   90.00
_cell.angle_beta   90.00
_cell.angle_gamma   90.00
#
_symmetry.space_group_name_H-M   'P 1'
#
loop_
_entity.id
_entity.type
_entity.pdbx_description
1 polymer ?
#
loop_
_entity_poly.entity_id
_entity_poly.type
_entity_poly.pdbx_seq_one_letter_code
_entity_poly.pdbx_strand_id
1 'polypeptide(L)' 'MVKLIDALKTELEKYEIKLLDIYRYNVSKGKKEHDILRVLYGGKVFLIDLGVVKETLNLNDIVNKVVETVSAKK' A
#
# COMPACT_ATOMS: atom_id res chain seq x y z
N MET A 1 -3.28 1.35 14.86
CA MET A 1 -2.34 1.18 13.73
C MET A 1 -2.01 -0.28 13.43
N VAL A 2 -1.74 -1.16 14.40
CA VAL A 2 -1.33 -2.57 14.14
C VAL A 2 -2.39 -3.41 13.41
N LYS A 3 -3.67 -3.29 13.79
CA LYS A 3 -4.77 -4.11 13.21
C LYS A 3 -4.97 -3.93 11.70
N LEU A 4 -4.69 -2.73 11.18
CA LEU A 4 -4.92 -2.42 9.76
C LEU A 4 -3.81 -2.99 8.88
N ILE A 5 -2.58 -3.02 9.38
CA ILE A 5 -1.43 -3.64 8.70
C ILE A 5 -1.61 -5.15 8.63
N ASP A 6 -2.06 -5.77 9.72
CA ASP A 6 -2.26 -7.22 9.78
C ASP A 6 -3.39 -7.69 8.84
N ALA A 7 -4.51 -6.96 8.84
CA ALA A 7 -5.61 -7.18 7.89
C ALA A 7 -5.14 -6.97 6.44
N LEU A 8 -4.31 -5.95 6.19
CA LEU A 8 -3.83 -5.64 4.86
C LEU A 8 -2.90 -6.73 4.34
N LYS A 9 -2.00 -7.21 5.20
CA LYS A 9 -1.12 -8.33 4.89
C LYS A 9 -1.94 -9.58 4.55
N THR A 10 -2.93 -9.91 5.38
CA THR A 10 -3.82 -11.07 5.17
C THR A 10 -4.55 -11.00 3.83
N GLU A 11 -5.11 -9.83 3.47
CA GLU A 11 -5.80 -9.66 2.19
C GLU A 11 -4.83 -9.72 1.01
N LEU A 12 -3.68 -9.05 1.09
CA LEU A 12 -2.69 -9.07 0.01
C LEU A 12 -2.12 -10.47 -0.25
N GLU A 13 -1.94 -11.28 0.80
CA GLU A 13 -1.48 -12.67 0.68
C GLU A 13 -2.43 -13.53 -0.16
N LYS A 14 -3.75 -13.25 -0.18
CA LYS A 14 -4.71 -13.95 -1.07
C LYS A 14 -4.42 -13.73 -2.55
N TYR A 15 -3.71 -12.65 -2.89
CA TYR A 15 -3.32 -12.30 -4.26
C TYR A 15 -1.85 -12.63 -4.55
N GLU A 16 -1.19 -13.42 -3.68
CA GLU A 16 0.26 -13.69 -3.73
C GLU A 16 1.13 -12.43 -3.63
N ILE A 17 0.57 -11.34 -3.07
CA ILE A 17 1.27 -10.08 -2.84
C ILE A 17 1.71 -10.06 -1.38
N LYS A 18 3.02 -9.99 -1.14
CA LYS A 18 3.56 -9.90 0.21
C LYS A 18 3.86 -8.46 0.57
N LEU A 19 3.18 -7.94 1.60
CA LEU A 19 3.51 -6.64 2.18
C LEU A 19 4.85 -6.72 2.89
N LEU A 20 5.80 -5.86 2.51
CA LEU A 20 7.12 -5.78 3.11
C LEU A 20 7.18 -4.69 4.18
N ASP A 21 6.79 -3.47 3.82
CA ASP A 21 6.91 -2.30 4.69
C ASP A 21 5.93 -1.19 4.28
N ILE A 22 5.65 -0.25 5.19
CA ILE A 22 4.81 0.91 4.96
C ILE A 22 5.56 2.13 5.47
N TYR A 23 5.88 3.05 4.57
CA TYR A 23 6.57 4.29 4.87
C TYR A 23 5.59 5.46 4.80
N ARG A 24 5.52 6.28 5.85
CA ARG A 24 4.81 7.56 5.79
C ARG A 24 5.77 8.65 5.36
N TYR A 25 5.57 9.22 4.18
CA TYR A 25 6.39 10.32 3.70
C TYR A 25 5.79 11.64 4.17
N ASN A 26 6.51 12.32 5.07
CA ASN A 26 6.12 13.62 5.60
C ASN A 26 6.91 14.71 4.87
N VAL A 27 6.28 15.38 3.90
CA VAL A 27 6.95 16.43 3.13
C VAL A 27 6.85 17.75 3.90
N SER A 28 7.87 18.06 4.69
CA SER A 28 7.99 19.35 5.35
C SER A 28 8.00 20.48 4.30
N LYS A 29 7.10 21.47 4.46
CA LYS A 29 6.66 22.54 3.51
C LYS A 29 5.30 22.34 2.81
N GLY A 30 4.26 21.99 3.57
CA GLY A 30 2.86 22.24 3.15
C GLY A 30 2.26 21.27 2.14
N LYS A 31 2.91 20.13 1.85
CA LYS A 31 2.33 19.04 1.08
C LYS A 31 1.87 17.92 2.01
N LYS A 32 0.64 17.49 1.77
CA LYS A 32 -0.11 16.52 2.59
C LYS A 32 0.66 15.20 2.73
N GLU A 33 0.56 14.61 3.91
CA GLU A 33 1.11 13.29 4.23
C GLU A 33 0.60 12.23 3.25
N HIS A 34 1.51 11.40 2.75
CA HIS A 34 1.18 10.26 1.89
C HIS A 34 1.90 9.00 2.38
N ASP A 35 1.16 7.90 2.40
CA ASP A 35 1.67 6.58 2.79
C ASP A 35 2.11 5.81 1.53
N ILE A 36 3.31 5.24 1.57
CA ILE A 36 3.89 4.43 0.52
C ILE A 36 3.98 2.99 1.01
N LEU A 37 3.39 2.04 0.29
CA LEU A 37 3.57 0.62 0.58
C LEU A 37 4.65 0.02 -0.29
N ARG A 38 5.46 -0.82 0.33
CA ARG A 38 6.41 -1.67 -0.35
C ARG A 38 5.86 -3.09 -0.36
N VAL A 39 5.59 -3.62 -1.55
CA VAL A 39 5.04 -4.96 -1.72
C VAL A 39 5.93 -5.80 -2.63
N LEU A 40 5.93 -7.11 -2.42
CA LEU A 40 6.62 -8.10 -3.24
C LEU A 40 5.58 -8.93 -3.98
N TYR A 41 5.69 -9.00 -5.30
CA TYR A 41 4.83 -9.83 -6.15
C TYR A 41 5.66 -10.44 -7.28
N GLY A 42 5.53 -11.75 -7.51
CA GLY A 42 6.27 -12.45 -8.56
C GLY A 42 7.80 -12.29 -8.48
N GLY A 43 8.35 -12.18 -7.26
CA GLY A 43 9.78 -11.96 -7.04
C GLY A 43 10.28 -10.53 -7.30
N LYS A 44 9.40 -9.60 -7.69
CA LYS A 44 9.71 -8.18 -7.90
C LYS A 44 9.13 -7.33 -6.79
N VAL A 45 9.86 -6.28 -6.41
CA VAL A 45 9.42 -5.32 -5.40
C VAL A 45 8.77 -4.12 -6.08
N PHE A 46 7.58 -3.75 -5.63
CA PHE A 46 6.82 -2.60 -6.09
C PHE A 46 6.64 -1.60 -4.96
N LEU A 47 6.77 -0.32 -5.30
CA LEU A 47 6.48 0.81 -4.43
C LEU A 47 5.15 1.41 -4.88
N ILE A 48 4.16 1.40 -4.00
CA ILE A 48 2.80 1.85 -4.25
C ILE A 48 2.55 3.10 -3.42
N ASP A 49 2.40 4.24 -4.08
CA ASP A 49 2.01 5.49 -3.44
C ASP A 49 0.49 5.51 -3.24
N LEU A 50 0.04 5.55 -1.98
CA LEU A 50 -1.39 5.69 -1.68
C LEU A 50 -1.91 7.10 -1.96
N GLY A 51 -1.02 8.05 -2.23
CA GLY A 51 -1.34 9.45 -2.33
C GLY A 51 -1.67 10.05 -0.99
N VAL A 52 -2.20 11.27 -1.03
CA VAL A 52 -2.68 11.98 0.15
C VAL A 52 -3.63 11.08 0.93
N VAL A 53 -3.27 10.81 2.18
CA VAL A 53 -4.14 10.13 3.15
C VAL A 53 -5.32 11.06 3.44
N LYS A 54 -6.28 11.16 2.51
CA LYS A 54 -7.62 11.62 2.85
C LYS A 54 -8.15 10.56 3.80
N GLU A 55 -8.68 11.00 4.94
CA GLU A 55 -9.02 10.28 6.17
C GLU A 55 -9.91 9.02 6.07
N THR A 56 -10.06 8.39 4.90
CA THR A 56 -11.01 7.30 4.65
C THR A 56 -10.58 6.31 3.57
N LEU A 57 -9.28 6.06 3.42
CA LEU A 57 -8.82 4.91 2.62
C LEU A 57 -9.11 3.61 3.38
N ASN A 58 -10.22 2.96 3.03
CA ASN A 58 -10.61 1.64 3.55
C ASN A 58 -9.60 0.58 3.11
N LEU A 59 -9.49 -0.49 3.91
CA LEU A 59 -8.61 -1.64 3.64
C LEU A 59 -8.76 -2.16 2.20
N ASN A 60 -10.00 -2.40 1.76
CA ASN A 60 -10.29 -2.88 0.40
C ASN A 60 -9.84 -1.91 -0.69
N ASP A 61 -9.93 -0.60 -0.45
CA ASP A 61 -9.51 0.42 -1.41
C ASP A 61 -8.00 0.38 -1.61
N ILE A 62 -7.26 0.22 -0.51
CA ILE A 62 -5.80 0.04 -0.50
C ILE A 62 -5.42 -1.25 -1.24
N VAL A 63 -6.08 -2.38 -0.92
CA VAL A 63 -5.81 -3.68 -1.55
C VAL A 63 -6.07 -3.60 -3.06
N ASN A 64 -7.22 -3.10 -3.49
CA ASN A 64 -7.56 -2.97 -4.90
C ASN A 64 -6.53 -2.11 -5.63
N LYS A 65 -6.17 -0.94 -5.08
CA LYS A 65 -5.16 -0.07 -5.68
C LYS A 65 -3.80 -0.75 -5.83
N VAL A 66 -3.39 -1.54 -4.83
CA VAL A 66 -2.15 -2.33 -4.90
C VAL A 66 -2.25 -3.40 -5.99
N VAL A 67 -3.32 -4.19 -5.99
CA VAL A 67 -3.55 -5.27 -6.98
C VAL A 67 -3.62 -4.72 -8.40
N GLU A 68 -4.33 -3.61 -8.62
CA GLU A 68 -4.42 -2.92 -9.91
C GLU A 68 -3.05 -2.41 -10.35
N THR A 69 -2.30 -1.73 -9.47
CA THR A 69 -1.00 -1.17 -9.83
C THR A 69 0.03 -2.26 -10.14
N VAL A 70 0.01 -3.36 -9.38
CA VAL A 70 0.91 -4.51 -9.60
C VAL A 70 0.50 -5.27 -10.87
N SER A 71 -0.81 -5.46 -11.11
CA SER A 71 -1.31 -6.11 -12.33
C SER A 71 -1.08 -5.28 -13.59
N ALA A 72 -1.22 -3.96 -13.51
CA ALA A 72 -0.93 -3.06 -14.64
C ALA A 72 0.57 -3.01 -15.00
N LYS A 73 1.45 -3.46 -14.11
CA LYS A 73 2.90 -3.57 -14.32
C LYS A 73 3.37 -5.01 -14.62
N LYS A 74 2.46 -5.96 -14.71
CA LYS A 74 2.70 -7.36 -15.08
C LYS A 74 2.90 -7.49 -16.59
#